data_AF-A0A257WSN7-F1
#
_entry.id   AF-A0A257WSN7-F1
#
_cell.length_a   1.000
_cell.length_b   1.000
_cell.length_c   1.000
_cell.angle_alpha   90.00
_cell.angle_beta   90.00
_cell.angle_gamma   90.00
#
_symmetry.space_group_name_H-M   'P 1'
#
loop_
_entity.id
_entity.type
_entity.pdbx_description
1 polymer ?
#
loop_
_entity_poly.entity_id
_entity_poly.type
_entity_poly.pdbx_seq_one_letter_code
_entity_poly.pdbx_strand_id
1 'polypeptide(L)'
;MRSQFFVNDGGRYRELFAADIGEFFDIPLLGRGLATLDWNRDGLTDVLASNIGEPAALLTNRSRDVGAGLSLQLVGVSGARDAIGARVVVTVGDQSRERQLTAGDGYQASNERRLNFGCGAVRDDDTATLEIHWPHGERQRIEGLPVRGEYLIVEGRPPLTCNP
;
A
#
# COMPACT_ATOMS: atom_id res chain seq x y z
N MET A 1 10.00 -21.06 15.17
CA MET A 1 10.18 -21.01 13.70
C MET A 1 10.59 -19.59 13.37
N ARG A 2 11.44 -19.36 12.37
CA ARG A 2 11.80 -18.00 11.95
C ARG A 2 10.72 -17.41 11.05
N SER A 3 10.58 -16.08 11.05
CA SER A 3 9.70 -15.37 10.12
C SER A 3 10.21 -15.54 8.68
N GLN A 4 9.30 -15.73 7.74
CA GLN A 4 9.65 -15.90 6.32
C GLN A 4 9.10 -14.72 5.52
N PHE A 5 9.89 -14.22 4.57
CA PHE A 5 9.49 -13.15 3.67
C PHE A 5 9.66 -13.62 2.23
N PHE A 6 8.60 -13.54 1.44
CA PHE A 6 8.61 -13.95 0.04
C PHE A 6 8.38 -12.75 -0.87
N VAL A 7 9.23 -12.60 -1.88
CA VAL A 7 9.06 -11.62 -2.95
C VAL A 7 8.45 -12.30 -4.17
N ASN A 8 7.49 -11.63 -4.81
CA ASN A 8 6.93 -12.06 -6.10
C ASN A 8 7.78 -11.48 -7.25
N ASP A 9 8.39 -12.35 -8.03
CA ASP A 9 9.27 -12.02 -9.16
C ASP A 9 8.57 -12.34 -10.49
N GLY A 10 7.41 -11.71 -10.72
CA GLY A 10 6.66 -11.87 -11.97
C GLY A 10 5.97 -13.23 -12.13
N GLY A 11 5.47 -13.82 -11.04
CA GLY A 11 4.72 -15.09 -11.05
C GLY A 11 5.38 -16.23 -10.29
N ARG A 12 6.55 -15.98 -9.68
CA ARG A 12 7.22 -16.91 -8.76
C ARG A 12 7.50 -16.22 -7.44
N TYR A 13 7.32 -16.96 -6.34
CA TYR A 13 7.70 -16.49 -5.02
C TYR A 13 9.08 -17.01 -4.65
N ARG A 14 9.95 -16.12 -4.21
CA ARG A 14 11.29 -16.45 -3.71
C ARG A 14 11.43 -15.94 -2.28
N GLU A 15 11.96 -16.77 -1.40
CA GLU A 15 12.28 -16.36 -0.04
C GLU A 15 13.49 -15.41 -0.03
N LEU A 16 13.41 -14.36 0.79
CA LEU A 16 14.53 -13.52 1.18
C LEU A 16 14.99 -13.89 2.60
N PHE A 17 16.29 -13.79 2.84
CA PHE A 17 16.90 -14.20 4.11
C PHE A 17 17.44 -12.99 4.88
N ALA A 18 17.78 -13.17 6.17
CA ALA A 18 18.22 -12.06 7.02
C ALA A 18 19.41 -11.26 6.46
N ALA A 19 20.28 -11.89 5.68
CA ALA A 19 21.37 -11.20 4.98
C ALA A 19 20.88 -10.11 3.99
N ASP A 20 19.67 -10.27 3.44
CA ASP A 20 19.06 -9.35 2.48
C ASP A 20 18.12 -8.34 3.16
N ILE A 21 17.39 -8.76 4.20
CA ILE A 21 16.24 -8.03 4.75
C ILE A 21 16.31 -7.77 6.27
N GLY A 22 17.45 -8.06 6.89
CA GLY A 22 17.76 -7.75 8.28
C GLY A 22 17.58 -8.92 9.24
N GLU A 23 18.27 -8.82 10.39
CA GLU A 23 18.42 -9.90 11.38
C GLU A 23 17.11 -10.42 11.97
N PHE A 24 16.05 -9.61 11.98
CA PHE A 24 14.72 -10.01 12.48
C PHE A 24 14.24 -11.34 11.88
N PHE A 25 14.55 -11.59 10.61
CA PHE A 25 14.10 -12.78 9.88
C PHE A 25 14.86 -14.07 10.25
N ASP A 26 15.91 -13.98 11.07
CA ASP A 26 16.60 -15.14 11.66
C ASP A 26 16.23 -15.37 13.13
N ILE A 27 15.50 -14.45 13.76
CA ILE A 27 15.08 -14.60 15.16
C ILE A 27 13.91 -15.58 15.24
N PRO A 28 13.99 -16.65 16.05
CA PRO A 28 12.89 -17.60 16.21
C PRO A 28 11.79 -17.00 17.10
N LEU A 29 10.84 -16.30 16.48
CA LEU A 29 9.70 -15.67 17.15
C LEU A 29 8.40 -16.43 16.89
N LEU A 30 7.46 -16.35 17.84
CA LEU A 30 6.10 -16.83 17.64
C LEU A 30 5.22 -15.66 17.19
N GLY A 31 5.24 -15.41 15.87
CA GLY A 31 4.44 -14.36 15.25
C GLY A 31 2.94 -14.55 15.47
N ARG A 32 2.24 -13.47 15.81
CA ARG A 32 0.80 -13.48 16.10
C ARG A 32 0.01 -12.60 15.17
N GLY A 33 0.51 -11.44 14.75
CA GLY A 33 -0.22 -10.53 13.90
C GLY A 33 0.72 -9.64 13.12
N LEU A 34 0.26 -9.14 11.98
CA LEU A 34 1.05 -8.35 11.05
C LEU A 34 0.17 -7.24 10.49
N ALA A 35 0.64 -6.01 10.59
CA ALA A 35 0.05 -4.84 9.94
C ALA A 35 1.06 -4.23 8.97
N THR A 36 0.56 -3.72 7.85
CA THR A 36 1.32 -2.88 6.92
C THR A 36 0.88 -1.43 7.05
N LEU A 37 1.86 -0.52 6.93
CA LEU A 37 1.69 0.92 7.09
C LEU A 37 2.88 1.66 6.46
N ASP A 38 2.78 2.96 6.29
CA ASP A 38 3.90 3.86 5.98
C ASP A 38 4.11 4.80 7.17
N TRP A 39 4.88 4.36 8.18
CA TRP A 39 4.90 5.03 9.49
C TRP A 39 5.69 6.34 9.47
N ASN A 40 6.68 6.44 8.57
CA ASN A 40 7.55 7.60 8.40
C ASN A 40 7.16 8.47 7.19
N ARG A 41 6.12 8.09 6.44
CA ARG A 41 5.58 8.81 5.27
C ARG A 41 6.60 8.97 4.15
N ASP A 42 7.38 7.93 3.88
CA ASP A 42 8.34 7.91 2.77
C ASP A 42 7.81 7.21 1.50
N GLY A 43 6.57 6.70 1.56
CA GLY A 43 5.90 6.00 0.46
C GLY A 43 6.29 4.52 0.35
N LEU A 44 7.17 4.02 1.23
CA LEU A 44 7.51 2.61 1.30
C LEU A 44 6.59 1.91 2.29
N THR A 45 6.17 0.69 1.95
CA THR A 45 5.36 -0.10 2.87
C THR A 45 6.25 -0.75 3.92
N ASP A 46 6.05 -0.35 5.16
CA ASP A 46 6.62 -0.92 6.38
C ASP A 46 5.73 -2.01 6.96
N VAL A 47 6.28 -2.73 7.94
CA VAL A 47 5.58 -3.82 8.62
C VAL A 47 5.68 -3.67 10.14
N LEU A 48 4.54 -3.73 10.83
CA LEU A 48 4.47 -3.90 12.28
C LEU A 48 4.08 -5.35 12.60
N ALA A 49 4.98 -6.09 13.23
CA ALA A 49 4.76 -7.47 13.65
C ALA A 49 4.52 -7.55 15.16
N SER A 50 3.48 -8.27 15.55
CA SER A 50 3.25 -8.66 16.95
C SER A 50 3.67 -10.11 17.16
N ASN A 51 4.30 -10.37 18.30
CA ASN A 51 4.85 -11.66 18.68
C ASN A 51 4.32 -12.04 20.06
N ILE A 52 4.10 -13.32 20.32
CA ILE A 52 3.61 -13.78 21.63
C ILE A 52 4.72 -13.72 22.65
N GLY A 53 4.47 -13.03 23.76
CA GLY A 53 5.42 -12.94 24.89
C GLY A 53 6.61 -12.03 24.62
N GLU A 54 6.63 -11.34 23.48
CA GLU A 54 7.72 -10.48 23.04
C GLU A 54 7.18 -9.11 22.63
N PRO A 55 8.00 -8.04 22.67
CA PRO A 55 7.61 -6.74 22.15
C PRO A 55 7.19 -6.80 20.67
N ALA A 56 6.32 -5.87 20.28
CA ALA A 56 6.04 -5.65 18.86
C ALA A 56 7.31 -5.14 18.16
N ALA A 57 7.52 -5.59 16.92
CA ALA A 57 8.65 -5.22 16.09
C ALA A 57 8.16 -4.35 14.92
N LEU A 58 8.72 -3.15 14.79
CA LEU A 58 8.55 -2.31 13.60
C LEU A 58 9.71 -2.57 12.65
N LEU A 59 9.38 -3.03 11.44
CA LEU A 59 10.30 -3.29 10.36
C LEU A 59 10.15 -2.18 9.32
N THR A 60 11.11 -1.26 9.32
CA THR A 60 11.14 -0.15 8.36
C THR A 60 11.71 -0.62 7.03
N ASN A 61 10.98 -0.41 5.95
CA ASN A 61 11.43 -0.69 4.61
C ASN A 61 12.49 0.34 4.19
N ARG A 62 13.66 -0.14 3.76
CA ARG A 62 14.80 0.70 3.36
C ARG A 62 15.28 0.36 1.94
N SER A 63 14.38 -0.18 1.13
CA SER A 63 14.66 -0.53 -0.25
C SER A 63 15.19 0.70 -1.01
N ARG A 64 16.21 0.49 -1.83
CA ARG A 64 16.82 1.52 -2.69
C ARG A 64 16.39 1.31 -4.13
N ASP A 65 16.57 2.34 -4.95
CA ASP A 65 16.29 2.28 -6.39
C ASP A 65 14.86 1.83 -6.71
N VAL A 66 13.92 2.24 -5.86
CA VAL A 66 12.51 1.98 -6.02
C VAL A 66 11.92 2.87 -7.11
N GLY A 67 10.94 2.33 -7.85
CA GLY A 67 10.16 3.09 -8.81
C GLY A 67 9.29 4.18 -8.16
N ALA A 68 8.50 4.88 -8.96
CA ALA A 68 7.49 5.78 -8.44
C ALA A 68 6.33 5.02 -7.77
N GLY A 69 5.57 5.73 -6.94
CA GLY A 69 4.42 5.18 -6.27
C GLY A 69 3.42 6.21 -5.81
N LEU A 70 2.17 5.77 -5.70
CA LEU A 70 1.01 6.54 -5.29
C LEU A 70 0.45 5.95 -4.00
N SER A 71 0.18 6.80 -3.02
CA SER A 71 -0.61 6.43 -1.84
C SER A 71 -1.95 7.14 -1.89
N LEU A 72 -3.05 6.39 -1.84
CA LEU A 72 -4.40 6.94 -1.91
C LEU A 72 -5.15 6.71 -0.60
N GLN A 73 -5.59 7.78 0.03
CA GLN A 73 -6.58 7.75 1.10
C GLN A 73 -7.95 8.06 0.53
N LEU A 74 -8.93 7.16 0.72
CA LEU A 74 -10.28 7.33 0.18
C LEU A 74 -11.24 7.80 1.27
N VAL A 75 -12.12 8.74 0.93
CA VAL A 75 -13.19 9.22 1.81
C VAL A 75 -14.51 9.22 1.06
N GLY A 76 -15.44 8.38 1.52
CA GLY A 76 -16.81 8.35 1.02
C GLY A 76 -17.62 9.57 1.48
N VAL A 77 -18.57 9.99 0.64
CA VAL A 77 -19.49 11.10 0.89
C VAL A 77 -20.94 10.65 0.87
N SER A 78 -21.36 9.94 -0.19
CA SER A 78 -22.73 9.42 -0.32
C SER A 78 -22.94 8.20 0.60
N GLY A 79 -21.85 7.47 0.86
CA GLY A 79 -21.81 6.23 1.61
C GLY A 79 -21.11 6.30 2.98
N ALA A 80 -20.61 5.14 3.41
CA ALA A 80 -19.73 5.04 4.56
C ALA A 80 -18.45 5.84 4.31
N ARG A 81 -18.10 6.73 5.25
CA ARG A 81 -16.93 7.61 5.14
C ARG A 81 -15.62 6.86 4.95
N ASP A 82 -15.53 5.66 5.52
CA ASP A 82 -14.37 4.78 5.43
C ASP A 82 -14.18 4.17 4.03
N ALA A 83 -15.13 4.34 3.10
CA ALA A 83 -15.09 3.87 1.71
C ALA A 83 -14.76 2.37 1.54
N ILE A 84 -14.96 1.56 2.59
CA ILE A 84 -14.72 0.11 2.56
C ILE A 84 -15.49 -0.53 1.41
N GLY A 85 -14.78 -1.35 0.63
CA GLY A 85 -15.29 -1.99 -0.57
C GLY A 85 -14.95 -1.24 -1.85
N ALA A 86 -14.46 0.00 -1.79
CA ALA A 86 -14.07 0.77 -2.97
C ALA A 86 -12.96 0.06 -3.74
N ARG A 87 -13.09 -0.01 -5.06
CA ARG A 87 -12.06 -0.57 -5.96
C ARG A 87 -11.42 0.57 -6.74
N VAL A 88 -10.10 0.60 -6.78
CA VAL A 88 -9.33 1.60 -7.52
C VAL A 88 -8.47 0.89 -8.54
N VAL A 89 -8.64 1.27 -9.80
CA VAL A 89 -7.76 0.92 -10.91
C VAL A 89 -6.85 2.10 -11.18
N VAL A 90 -5.55 1.88 -11.10
CA VAL A 90 -4.52 2.86 -11.45
C VAL A 90 -3.89 2.43 -12.75
N THR A 91 -3.88 3.32 -13.74
CA THR A 91 -3.23 3.10 -15.03
C THR A 91 -2.13 4.13 -15.24
N VAL A 92 -0.92 3.66 -15.56
CA VAL A 92 0.26 4.46 -15.90
C VAL A 92 0.89 3.85 -17.15
N GLY A 93 0.91 4.61 -18.25
CA GLY A 93 1.33 4.09 -19.55
C GLY A 93 0.49 2.87 -19.97
N ASP A 94 1.15 1.74 -20.22
CA ASP A 94 0.53 0.45 -20.58
C ASP A 94 0.23 -0.44 -19.37
N GLN A 95 0.59 -0.01 -18.16
CA GLN A 95 0.43 -0.80 -16.95
C GLN A 95 -0.84 -0.41 -16.20
N SER A 96 -1.65 -1.41 -15.86
CA SER A 96 -2.80 -1.24 -14.98
C SER A 96 -2.65 -2.11 -13.73
N ARG A 97 -3.06 -1.56 -12.58
CA ARG A 97 -3.06 -2.24 -11.28
C ARG A 97 -4.38 -1.92 -10.58
N GLU A 98 -5.01 -2.95 -10.02
CA GLU A 98 -6.24 -2.81 -9.27
C GLU A 98 -6.00 -3.16 -7.80
N ARG A 99 -6.58 -2.37 -6.89
CA ARG A 99 -6.70 -2.73 -5.47
C ARG A 99 -8.09 -2.39 -4.95
N GLN A 100 -8.53 -3.15 -3.96
CA GLN A 100 -9.75 -2.89 -3.22
C GLN A 100 -9.42 -2.46 -1.80
N LEU A 101 -10.09 -1.42 -1.30
CA LEU A 101 -10.04 -1.05 0.11
C LEU A 101 -10.88 -2.04 0.93
N THR A 102 -10.24 -2.82 1.79
CA THR A 102 -10.90 -3.85 2.60
C THR A 102 -11.08 -3.38 4.04
N ALA A 103 -12.06 -3.95 4.75
CA ALA A 103 -12.34 -3.62 6.16
C ALA A 103 -11.27 -4.17 7.12
N GLY A 104 -10.53 -5.18 6.65
CA GLY A 104 -9.50 -5.87 7.40
C GLY A 104 -8.75 -6.81 6.46
N ASP A 105 -7.43 -6.72 6.52
CA ASP A 105 -6.47 -7.49 5.75
C ASP A 105 -5.30 -7.86 6.65
N GLY A 106 -5.47 -8.95 7.38
CA GLY A 106 -4.50 -9.41 8.37
C GLY A 106 -5.13 -10.33 9.39
N TYR A 107 -4.32 -10.86 10.29
CA TYR A 107 -4.78 -11.68 11.41
C TYR A 107 -4.43 -10.94 12.71
N GLN A 108 -5.47 -10.65 13.52
CA GLN A 108 -5.39 -9.85 14.75
C GLN A 108 -4.77 -8.44 14.58
N ALA A 109 -4.84 -7.88 13.37
CA ALA A 109 -4.36 -6.55 13.05
C ALA A 109 -5.19 -5.96 11.89
N SER A 110 -5.12 -4.65 11.72
CA SER A 110 -5.65 -3.93 10.56
C SER A 110 -4.51 -3.12 9.97
N ASN A 111 -4.37 -3.15 8.65
CA ASN A 111 -3.40 -2.30 7.96
C ASN A 111 -3.84 -0.84 8.02
N GLU A 112 -2.89 0.05 7.73
CA GLU A 112 -3.19 1.44 7.43
C GLU A 112 -4.20 1.51 6.29
N ARG A 113 -5.23 2.35 6.45
CA ARG A 113 -6.35 2.47 5.48
C ARG A 113 -5.96 3.32 4.27
N ARG A 114 -4.96 2.84 3.53
CA ARG A 114 -4.45 3.46 2.30
C ARG A 114 -4.24 2.42 1.23
N LEU A 115 -4.43 2.82 -0.02
CA LEU A 115 -4.09 2.01 -1.17
C LEU A 115 -2.76 2.49 -1.75
N ASN A 116 -1.73 1.68 -1.59
CA ASN A 116 -0.40 1.96 -2.14
C ASN A 116 -0.23 1.25 -3.50
N PHE A 117 0.16 2.00 -4.52
CA PHE A 117 0.41 1.50 -5.87
C PHE A 117 1.85 1.78 -6.26
N GLY A 118 2.59 0.74 -6.65
CA GLY A 118 3.87 0.89 -7.32
C GLY A 118 3.65 1.15 -8.81
N CYS A 119 4.17 2.26 -9.31
CA CYS A 119 4.08 2.68 -10.72
C CYS A 119 5.31 2.28 -11.54
N GLY A 120 6.36 1.76 -10.89
CA GLY A 120 7.56 1.29 -11.55
C GLY A 120 8.48 2.42 -12.02
N ALA A 121 9.32 2.15 -13.02
CA ALA A 121 10.21 3.15 -13.60
C ALA A 121 9.39 4.05 -14.54
N VAL A 122 9.27 5.32 -14.16
CA VAL A 122 8.49 6.36 -14.84
C VAL A 122 9.32 7.63 -14.93
N ARG A 123 9.00 8.48 -15.90
CA ARG A 123 9.55 9.82 -16.04
C ARG A 123 8.82 10.79 -15.12
N ASP A 124 9.44 11.94 -14.84
CA ASP A 124 8.85 12.95 -13.93
C ASP A 124 7.56 13.58 -14.50
N ASP A 125 7.39 13.56 -15.82
CA ASP A 125 6.21 14.06 -16.54
C ASP A 125 5.12 12.99 -16.74
N ASP A 126 5.37 11.73 -16.35
CA ASP A 126 4.37 10.68 -16.43
C ASP A 126 3.23 10.94 -15.44
N THR A 127 2.01 10.66 -15.89
CA THR A 127 0.80 10.81 -15.08
C THR A 127 0.01 9.52 -15.02
N ALA A 128 -0.73 9.35 -13.92
CA ALA A 128 -1.65 8.27 -13.69
C ALA A 128 -3.08 8.69 -14.01
N THR A 129 -3.85 7.71 -14.47
CA THR A 129 -5.30 7.76 -14.47
C THR A 129 -5.83 6.85 -13.37
N LEU A 130 -6.74 7.37 -12.54
CA LEU A 130 -7.47 6.63 -11.53
C LEU A 130 -8.90 6.39 -12.01
N GLU A 131 -9.36 5.14 -11.97
CA GLU A 131 -10.78 4.80 -11.98
C GLU A 131 -11.18 4.24 -10.62
N ILE A 132 -12.11 4.92 -9.96
CA ILE A 132 -12.58 4.57 -8.62
C ILE A 132 -14.02 4.13 -8.73
N HIS A 133 -14.28 2.92 -8.26
CA HIS A 133 -15.60 2.35 -8.10
C HIS A 133 -15.95 2.44 -6.62
N TRP A 134 -16.84 3.36 -6.28
CA TRP A 134 -17.28 3.54 -4.91
C TRP A 134 -18.24 2.40 -4.51
N PRO A 135 -18.33 2.05 -3.20
CA PRO A 135 -19.15 0.93 -2.73
C PRO A 135 -20.64 1.05 -3.09
N HIS A 136 -21.14 2.28 -3.28
CA HIS A 136 -22.54 2.58 -3.57
C HIS A 136 -22.84 2.66 -5.08
N GLY A 137 -21.88 2.31 -5.93
CA GLY A 137 -22.06 2.19 -7.38
C GLY A 137 -21.58 3.40 -8.18
N GLU A 138 -21.33 4.54 -7.52
CA GLU A 138 -20.74 5.72 -8.17
C GLU A 138 -19.35 5.42 -8.74
N ARG A 139 -19.05 6.04 -9.88
CA ARG A 139 -17.75 5.92 -10.55
C ARG A 139 -17.11 7.28 -10.68
N GLN A 140 -15.85 7.37 -10.29
CA GLN A 140 -15.07 8.59 -10.39
C GLN A 140 -13.80 8.30 -11.19
N ARG A 141 -13.53 9.17 -12.17
CA ARG A 141 -12.32 9.11 -12.98
C ARG A 141 -11.49 10.37 -12.73
N ILE A 142 -10.19 10.19 -12.51
CA ILE A 142 -9.22 11.26 -12.30
C ILE A 142 -8.08 11.03 -13.28
N GLU A 143 -7.73 12.04 -14.06
CA GLU A 143 -6.67 11.97 -15.08
C GLU A 143 -5.56 12.98 -14.75
N GLY A 144 -4.36 12.75 -15.27
CA GLY A 144 -3.25 13.70 -15.12
C GLY A 144 -2.65 13.77 -13.72
N LEU A 145 -2.82 12.71 -12.89
CA LEU A 145 -2.30 12.71 -11.53
C LEU A 145 -0.78 12.40 -11.55
N PRO A 146 0.09 13.21 -10.91
CA PRO A 146 1.51 12.87 -10.84
C PRO A 146 1.73 11.52 -10.16
N VAL A 147 2.57 10.67 -10.76
CA VAL A 147 2.84 9.27 -10.35
C VAL A 147 3.61 9.10 -9.04
N ARG A 148 4.00 10.20 -8.39
CA ARG A 148 4.67 10.24 -7.09
C ARG A 148 3.84 11.07 -6.13
N GLY A 149 3.44 10.48 -5.00
CA GLY A 149 2.89 11.24 -3.89
C GLY A 149 1.73 10.58 -3.15
N GLU A 150 1.23 11.31 -2.16
CA GLU A 150 0.10 10.94 -1.33
C GLU A 150 -1.11 11.83 -1.64
N TYR A 151 -2.25 11.19 -1.91
CA TYR A 151 -3.47 11.87 -2.31
C TYR A 151 -4.66 11.47 -1.44
N LEU A 152 -5.39 12.48 -0.99
CA LEU A 152 -6.72 12.33 -0.42
C LEU A 152 -7.75 12.42 -1.54
N ILE A 153 -8.48 11.33 -1.74
CA ILE A 153 -9.56 11.26 -2.72
C ILE A 153 -10.89 11.25 -1.99
N VAL A 154 -11.63 12.36 -2.15
CA VAL A 154 -12.98 12.48 -1.63
C VAL A 154 -13.97 12.22 -2.77
N GLU A 155 -14.95 11.36 -2.50
CA GLU A 155 -16.00 11.02 -3.46
C GLU A 155 -16.64 12.27 -4.09
N GLY A 156 -16.61 12.33 -5.42
CA GLY A 156 -17.20 13.42 -6.20
C GLY A 156 -16.42 14.74 -6.15
N ARG A 157 -15.18 14.75 -5.63
CA ARG A 157 -14.33 15.96 -5.56
C ARG A 157 -12.99 15.76 -6.25
N PRO A 158 -12.32 16.86 -6.65
CA PRO A 158 -10.94 16.80 -7.12
C PRO A 158 -9.98 16.20 -6.07
N PRO A 159 -8.91 15.51 -6.51
CA PRO A 159 -7.89 14.99 -5.61
C PRO A 159 -7.19 16.13 -4.85
N LEU A 160 -6.80 15.86 -3.60
CA LEU A 160 -5.99 16.78 -2.79
C LEU A 160 -4.64 16.12 -2.49
N THR A 161 -3.54 16.85 -2.66
CA THR A 161 -2.20 16.38 -2.29
C THR A 161 -2.00 16.54 -0.79
N CYS A 162 -1.60 15.46 -0.10
CA CYS A 162 -1.40 15.45 1.35
C CYS A 162 0.00 15.92 1.78
N ASN A 163 0.98 15.83 0.88
CA ASN A 163 2.34 16.30 1.11
C ASN A 163 2.94 16.74 -0.25
N PRO A 164 3.24 18.03 -0.47
CA PRO A 164 3.87 18.51 -1.71
C PRO A 164 5.34 18.09 -1.82
#